data_AF-A0A061RR18-F1
#
_entry.id   AF-A0A061RR18-F1
#
_cell.length_a   1.000
_cell.length_b   1.000
_cell.length_c   1.000
_cell.angle_alpha   90.00
_cell.angle_beta   90.00
_cell.angle_gamma   90.00
#
_symmetry.space_group_name_H-M   'P 1'
#
loop_
_entity.id
_entity.type
_entity.pdbx_description
1 polymer ?
#
loop_
_entity_poly.entity_id
_entity_poly.type
_entity_poly.pdbx_seq_one_letter_code
_entity_poly.pdbx_strand_id
1 'polypeptide(L)' 'QLPKERQAFSEADSIWRSIMGMVQKNPDIEIVTQREKLLDELKKINESFTLIERSLNAYLDSKKLAFPRFFFLSNDELI' A
#
# COMPACT_ATOMS: atom_id res chain seq x y z
N GLN A 1 -13.51 10.79 2.17
CA GLN A 1 -12.96 10.32 0.89
C GLN A 1 -11.52 10.81 0.84
N LEU A 2 -10.58 9.92 0.46
CA LEU A 2 -9.13 10.17 0.43
C LEU A 2 -8.65 10.08 -1.04
N PRO A 3 -8.99 11.07 -1.89
CA PRO A 3 -8.76 10.97 -3.34
C PRO A 3 -7.26 10.98 -3.70
N LYS A 4 -6.43 11.69 -2.92
CA LYS A 4 -4.98 11.75 -3.14
C LYS A 4 -4.32 10.42 -2.79
N GLU A 5 -4.71 9.83 -1.67
CA GLU A 5 -4.22 8.54 -1.19
C GLU A 5 -4.67 7.42 -2.12
N ARG A 6 -5.89 7.48 -2.66
CA ARG A 6 -6.36 6.55 -3.69
C ARG A 6 -5.50 6.61 -4.95
N GLN A 7 -5.15 7.81 -5.41
CA GLN A 7 -4.25 7.97 -6.56
C GLN A 7 -2.85 7.41 -6.26
N ALA A 8 -2.27 7.79 -5.12
CA ALA A 8 -0.96 7.30 -4.68
C ALA A 8 -0.94 5.77 -4.54
N PHE A 9 -2.02 5.16 -4.04
CA PHE A 9 -2.18 3.71 -3.96
C PHE A 9 -2.17 3.08 -5.35
N SER A 10 -2.94 3.63 -6.30
CA SER A 10 -2.99 3.09 -7.66
C SER A 10 -1.63 3.14 -8.37
N GLU A 11 -0.85 4.21 -8.13
CA GLU A 11 0.50 4.33 -8.67
C GLU A 11 1.44 3.30 -8.03
N ALA A 12 1.43 3.18 -6.70
CA ALA A 12 2.24 2.21 -5.96
C ALA A 12 1.90 0.74 -6.31
N ASP A 13 0.60 0.41 -6.43
CA ASP A 13 0.10 -0.93 -6.81
C ASP A 13 0.52 -1.29 -8.23
N SER A 14 0.46 -0.35 -9.18
CA SER A 14 0.91 -0.57 -10.56
C SER A 14 2.40 -0.96 -10.61
N ILE A 15 3.25 -0.24 -9.88
CA ILE A 15 4.69 -0.55 -9.83
C ILE A 15 4.91 -1.91 -9.15
N TRP A 16 4.24 -2.17 -8.03
CA TRP A 16 4.32 -3.45 -7.32
C TRP A 16 3.95 -4.63 -8.23
N ARG A 17 2.83 -4.54 -8.95
CA ARG A 17 2.38 -5.57 -9.90
C ARG A 17 3.36 -5.77 -11.03
N SER A 18 3.98 -4.71 -11.53
CA SER A 18 5.02 -4.81 -12.55
C SER A 18 6.24 -5.60 -12.03
N ILE A 19 6.70 -5.29 -10.81
CA ILE A 19 7.80 -6.01 -10.17
C ILE A 19 7.43 -7.48 -9.96
N MET A 20 6.27 -7.77 -9.36
CA MET A 20 5.81 -9.14 -9.13
C MET A 20 5.62 -9.91 -10.43
N GLY A 21 5.15 -9.27 -11.50
CA GLY A 21 5.04 -9.89 -12.82
C GLY A 21 6.39 -10.27 -13.42
N MET A 22 7.45 -9.50 -13.17
CA MET A 22 8.82 -9.88 -13.56
C MET A 22 9.34 -11.04 -12.72
N VAL A 23 9.15 -10.99 -11.40
CA VAL A 23 9.56 -12.06 -10.47
C VAL A 23 8.84 -13.38 -10.80
N GLN A 24 7.57 -13.33 -11.16
CA GLN A 24 6.80 -14.52 -11.54
C GLN A 24 7.30 -15.15 -12.85
N LYS A 25 7.78 -14.34 -13.81
CA LYS A 25 8.32 -14.85 -15.08
C LYS A 25 9.69 -15.48 -14.91
N ASN A 26 10.55 -14.90 -14.06
CA ASN A 26 11.89 -15.41 -13.76
C ASN A 26 12.08 -15.46 -12.24
N PRO A 27 11.74 -16.58 -11.59
CA PRO A 27 11.81 -16.70 -10.13
C PRO A 27 13.24 -16.86 -9.60
N ASP A 28 14.23 -16.97 -10.48
CA ASP A 28 15.64 -17.05 -10.08
C ASP A 28 16.06 -15.78 -9.34
N ILE A 29 16.38 -15.95 -8.06
CA ILE A 29 16.70 -14.86 -7.14
C ILE A 29 17.90 -14.03 -7.62
N GLU A 30 18.88 -14.68 -8.26
CA GLU A 30 20.08 -14.03 -8.79
C GLU A 30 19.72 -13.06 -9.94
N ILE A 31 18.78 -13.44 -10.81
CA ILE A 31 18.30 -12.60 -11.92
C ILE A 31 17.47 -11.44 -11.38
N VAL A 32 16.58 -11.70 -10.42
CA VAL A 32 15.72 -10.66 -9.83
C VAL A 32 16.56 -9.62 -9.09
N THR A 33 17.53 -10.07 -8.28
CA THR A 33 18.38 -9.17 -7.47
C THR A 33 19.40 -8.39 -8.30
N GLN A 34 19.79 -8.89 -9.48
CA GLN A 34 20.63 -8.16 -10.43
C GLN A 34 19.91 -6.98 -11.11
N ARG A 35 18.57 -6.88 -10.97
CA ARG A 35 17.83 -5.74 -11.51
C ARG A 35 18.23 -4.45 -10.80
N GLU A 36 18.82 -3.55 -11.58
CA GLU A 36 19.19 -2.22 -11.12
C GLU A 36 17.97 -1.48 -10.55
N LYS A 37 18.16 -0.78 -9.42
CA LYS A 37 17.14 0.03 -8.72
C LYS A 37 15.95 -0.75 -8.12
N LEU A 38 15.94 -2.09 -8.17
CA LEU A 38 14.85 -2.88 -7.57
C LEU A 38 14.65 -2.55 -6.09
N LEU A 39 15.74 -2.50 -5.31
CA LEU A 39 15.67 -2.19 -3.88
C LEU A 39 15.10 -0.80 -3.60
N ASP A 40 15.49 0.20 -4.39
CA ASP A 40 15.03 1.58 -4.21
C ASP A 40 13.56 1.73 -4.57
N GLU A 41 13.10 1.07 -5.64
CA GLU A 41 11.68 1.01 -6.00
C GLU A 41 10.86 0.33 -4.90
N LEU A 42 11.32 -0.82 -4.38
CA LEU A 42 10.64 -1.53 -3.30
C LEU A 42 10.54 -0.67 -2.03
N LYS A 43 11.63 0.02 -1.65
CA LYS A 43 11.63 0.95 -0.50
C LYS A 43 10.62 2.08 -0.71
N LYS A 44 10.62 2.70 -1.89
CA LYS A 44 9.71 3.82 -2.22
C LYS A 44 8.23 3.39 -2.17
N ILE A 45 7.91 2.21 -2.71
CA ILE A 45 6.56 1.66 -2.69
C ILE A 45 6.15 1.33 -1.25
N ASN A 46 7.05 0.75 -0.46
CA ASN A 46 6.79 0.42 0.94
C ASN A 46 6.52 1.67 1.80
N GLU A 47 7.30 2.73 1.61
CA GLU A 47 7.06 4.03 2.25
C GLU A 47 5.70 4.62 1.86
N SER A 48 5.33 4.50 0.58
CA SER A 48 4.05 4.97 0.06
C SER A 48 2.89 4.22 0.71
N PHE A 49 2.96 2.88 0.78
CA PHE A 49 1.94 2.07 1.46
C PHE A 49 1.83 2.38 2.95
N THR A 50 2.97 2.58 3.63
CA THR A 50 2.99 2.97 5.06
C THR A 50 2.28 4.32 5.28
N LEU A 51 2.48 5.29 4.39
CA LEU A 51 1.80 6.58 4.46
C LEU A 51 0.29 6.44 4.23
N ILE A 52 -0.11 5.65 3.22
CA ILE A 52 -1.52 5.40 2.89
C ILE A 52 -2.24 4.72 4.07
N GLU A 53 -1.62 3.72 4.69
CA GLU A 53 -2.16 3.02 5.86
C GLU A 53 -2.39 3.97 7.04
N ARG A 54 -1.41 4.84 7.33
CA ARG A 54 -1.54 5.87 8.38
C ARG A 54 -2.68 6.84 8.10
N SER A 55 -2.79 7.34 6.87
CA SER A 55 -3.88 8.24 6.47
C SER A 55 -5.25 7.56 6.55
N LEU A 56 -5.33 6.29 6.17
CA LEU A 56 -6.55 5.49 6.28
C LEU A 56 -6.97 5.31 7.74
N ASN A 57 -6.04 4.94 8.62
CA ASN A 57 -6.29 4.81 10.06
C ASN A 57 -6.79 6.13 10.67
N ALA A 58 -6.14 7.26 10.37
CA ALA A 58 -6.59 8.57 10.82
C ALA A 58 -8.00 8.93 10.30
N TYR A 59 -8.31 8.56 9.06
CA TYR A 59 -9.64 8.73 8.51
C TYR A 59 -10.70 7.87 9.22
N LEU A 60 -10.40 6.61 9.49
CA LEU A 60 -11.29 5.70 10.23
C LEU A 60 -11.52 6.19 11.66
N ASP A 61 -10.49 6.67 12.35
CA ASP A 61 -10.63 7.25 13.71
C ASP A 61 -11.54 8.48 13.71
N SER A 62 -11.40 9.37 12.71
CA SER A 62 -12.31 10.50 12.54
C SER A 62 -13.77 10.05 12.32
N LYS A 63 -13.96 8.93 11.62
CA LYS A 63 -15.30 8.34 11.39
C LYS A 63 -15.87 7.69 12.63
N LYS A 64 -15.05 7.04 13.45
CA LYS A 64 -15.45 6.49 14.75
C LYS A 64 -15.93 7.58 15.70
N LEU A 65 -15.26 8.73 15.75
CA LEU A 65 -15.70 9.88 16.53
C LEU A 65 -17.08 10.41 16.11
N ALA A 66 -17.38 10.39 14.81
CA ALA A 66 -18.69 10.80 14.29
C ALA A 66 -19.80 9.77 14.53
N PHE A 67 -19.45 8.48 14.65
CA PHE A 67 -20.40 7.38 14.83
C PHE A 67 -19.89 6.40 15.90
N PRO A 68 -20.31 6.55 17.17
CA PRO A 68 -19.79 5.76 18.30
C PRO A 68 -19.95 4.23 18.17
N ARG A 69 -20.86 3.77 17.31
CA ARG A 69 -21.04 2.33 17.02
C ARG A 69 -19.87 1.72 16.25
N PHE A 70 -19.04 2.52 15.57
CA PHE A 70 -17.89 2.03 14.83
C PHE A 70 -16.68 1.71 15.71
N PHE A 71 -16.70 2.05 17.01
CA PHE A 71 -15.67 1.61 17.95
C PHE A 71 -15.71 0.09 18.22
N PHE A 72 -16.83 -0.58 17.94
CA PHE A 72 -16.98 -2.03 18.10
C PHE A 72 -16.46 -2.83 16.90
N LEU A 73 -16.13 -2.16 15.80
CA LEU A 73 -15.60 -2.78 14.59
C LEU A 73 -14.09 -2.53 14.52
N SER A 74 -13.36 -3.56 14.12
CA SER A 74 -11.95 -3.43 13.74
C SER A 74 -11.82 -2.55 12.49
N ASN A 75 -10.62 -2.01 12.25
CA ASN A 75 -10.39 -1.19 11.05
C ASN A 75 -10.60 -2.01 9.77
N ASP A 76 -10.25 -3.30 9.78
CA ASP A 76 -10.47 -4.21 8.66
C ASP A 76 -11.95 -4.46 8.36
N GLU A 77 -12.82 -4.41 9.37
CA GLU A 77 -14.29 -4.52 9.18
C GLU A 77 -14.93 -3.21 8.71
N LEU A 78 -14.18 -2.09 8.74
CA LEU A 78 -14.65 -0.76 8.33
C LEU A 78 -14.18 -0.36 6.91
N ILE A 79 -13.22 -1.10 6.35
CA ILE A 79 -12.59 -0.86 5.03
C ILE A 79 -13.40 -1.57 3.93
#